data_AF-A0AA44Y089-F1
#
_entry.id   AF-A0AA44Y089-F1
#
_cell.length_a   1.000
_cell.length_b   1.000
_cell.length_c   1.000
_cell.angle_alpha   90.00
_cell.angle_beta   90.00
_cell.angle_gamma   90.00
#
_symmetry.space_group_name_H-M   'P 1'
#
loop_
_entity.id
_entity.type
_entity.pdbx_description
1 polymer ?
#
loop_
_entity_poly.entity_id
_entity_poly.type
_entity_poly.pdbx_seq_one_letter_code
_entity_poly.pdbx_strand_id
1 'polypeptide(L)'
;MKRHEPVYNVYTYFEADELRAVGIKQYYRQGSDAKKLAFLQERATRDFSSVRRVPLARPMPREEYHAMERLGETTHMFEPLFREVGAGMAPLFCVTPIVDGVPTIHVSAPLGPLNMSELPEGVGGAWENGRLPVQVH
;
A
#
# COMPACT_ATOMS: atom_id res chain seq x y z
N MET A 1 -3.47 -28.49 -14.81
CA MET A 1 -4.27 -27.34 -14.31
C MET A 1 -3.32 -26.41 -13.58
N LYS A 2 -3.38 -25.08 -13.80
CA LYS A 2 -2.56 -24.15 -12.99
C LYS A 2 -3.12 -24.13 -11.57
N ARG A 3 -2.25 -24.21 -10.57
CA ARG A 3 -2.64 -24.20 -9.16
C ARG A 3 -3.09 -22.79 -8.78
N HIS A 4 -4.15 -22.67 -7.98
CA HIS A 4 -4.48 -21.39 -7.36
C HIS A 4 -3.41 -21.08 -6.31
N GLU A 5 -2.87 -19.87 -6.38
CA GLU A 5 -1.87 -19.38 -5.45
C GLU A 5 -2.49 -18.31 -4.55
N PRO A 6 -2.06 -18.21 -3.29
CA PRO A 6 -2.54 -17.19 -2.39
C PRO A 6 -1.97 -15.81 -2.78
N VAL A 7 -2.82 -14.80 -2.77
CA VAL A 7 -2.49 -13.38 -3.03
C VAL A 7 -3.22 -12.49 -2.03
N TYR A 8 -2.67 -11.33 -1.71
CA TYR A 8 -3.11 -10.56 -0.54
C TYR A 8 -3.37 -9.09 -0.83
N ASN A 9 -4.43 -8.53 -0.27
CA ASN A 9 -4.51 -7.07 -0.06
C ASN A 9 -4.17 -6.78 1.39
N VAL A 10 -3.19 -5.92 1.59
CA VAL A 10 -2.85 -5.31 2.87
C VAL A 10 -3.45 -3.91 2.91
N TYR A 11 -4.06 -3.55 4.03
CA TYR A 11 -4.71 -2.28 4.23
C TYR A 11 -4.01 -1.52 5.36
N THR A 12 -3.74 -0.24 5.13
CA THR A 12 -3.21 0.69 6.15
C THR A 12 -4.29 1.72 6.45
N TYR A 13 -4.79 1.76 7.69
CA TYR A 13 -5.91 2.61 8.08
C TYR A 13 -5.38 3.86 8.79
N PHE A 14 -5.48 4.99 8.10
CA PHE A 14 -5.14 6.30 8.61
C PHE A 14 -6.38 7.02 9.13
N GLU A 15 -6.28 7.57 10.33
CA GLU A 15 -7.32 8.35 10.98
C GLU A 15 -6.64 9.55 11.65
N ALA A 16 -7.11 10.78 11.35
CA ALA A 16 -6.50 12.01 11.84
C ALA A 16 -4.99 12.11 11.57
N ASP A 17 -4.59 11.76 10.34
CA ASP A 17 -3.21 11.76 9.83
C ASP A 17 -2.22 10.79 10.51
N GLU A 18 -2.74 9.82 11.25
CA GLU A 18 -1.95 8.75 11.87
C GLU A 18 -2.39 7.39 11.36
N LEU A 19 -1.44 6.51 11.05
CA LEU A 19 -1.67 5.09 10.88
C LEU A 19 -2.05 4.48 12.22
N ARG A 20 -3.30 4.00 12.33
CA ARG A 20 -3.85 3.45 13.58
C ARG A 20 -4.09 1.96 13.54
N ALA A 21 -4.31 1.40 12.36
CA ALA A 21 -4.51 -0.02 12.20
C ALA A 21 -3.97 -0.53 10.86
N VAL A 22 -3.75 -1.83 10.79
CA VAL A 22 -3.48 -2.56 9.55
C VAL A 22 -4.46 -3.71 9.39
N GLY A 23 -4.61 -4.23 8.18
CA GLY A 23 -5.47 -5.39 7.91
C GLY A 23 -4.99 -6.17 6.70
N ILE A 24 -5.42 -7.43 6.58
CA ILE A 24 -5.08 -8.28 5.46
C ILE A 24 -6.30 -9.05 4.97
N LYS A 25 -6.41 -9.24 3.65
CA LYS A 25 -7.38 -10.13 3.03
C LYS A 25 -6.69 -11.04 2.02
N GLN A 26 -6.92 -12.34 2.16
CA GLN A 26 -6.36 -13.38 1.30
C GLN A 26 -7.35 -13.76 0.20
N TYR A 27 -6.82 -14.00 -1.00
CA TYR A 27 -7.53 -14.58 -2.13
C TYR A 27 -6.72 -15.71 -2.75
N TYR A 28 -7.38 -16.56 -3.52
CA TYR A 28 -6.75 -17.62 -4.30
C TYR A 28 -6.93 -17.35 -5.79
N ARG A 29 -5.83 -17.16 -6.53
CA ARG A 29 -5.87 -16.74 -7.93
C ARG A 29 -4.89 -17.55 -8.79
N GLN A 30 -5.27 -17.75 -10.05
CA GLN A 30 -4.40 -18.29 -11.09
C GLN A 30 -4.04 -17.19 -12.08
N GLY A 31 -2.95 -17.39 -12.82
CA GLY A 31 -2.55 -16.50 -13.91
C GLY A 31 -1.14 -15.95 -13.70
N SER A 32 -0.75 -14.98 -14.53
CA SER A 32 0.47 -14.20 -14.32
C SER A 32 0.31 -13.27 -13.13
N ASP A 33 1.43 -12.84 -12.57
CA ASP A 33 1.42 -11.89 -11.45
C ASP A 33 0.76 -10.56 -11.83
N ALA A 34 0.94 -10.09 -13.07
CA ALA A 34 0.21 -8.94 -13.59
C ALA A 34 -1.33 -9.09 -13.49
N LYS A 35 -1.88 -10.27 -13.82
CA LYS A 35 -3.31 -10.54 -13.70
C LYS A 35 -3.77 -10.62 -12.25
N LYS A 36 -2.94 -11.19 -11.38
CA LYS A 36 -3.21 -11.27 -9.94
C LYS A 36 -3.19 -9.88 -9.29
N LEU A 37 -2.22 -9.04 -9.65
CA LEU A 37 -2.11 -7.66 -9.17
C LEU A 37 -3.28 -6.79 -9.65
N ALA A 38 -3.65 -6.88 -10.92
CA ALA A 38 -4.84 -6.18 -11.44
C ALA A 38 -6.11 -6.59 -10.67
N PHE A 39 -6.25 -7.88 -10.38
CA PHE A 39 -7.35 -8.37 -9.54
C PHE A 39 -7.32 -7.81 -8.12
N LEU A 40 -6.14 -7.77 -7.48
CA LEU A 40 -5.97 -7.21 -6.14
C LEU A 40 -6.37 -5.73 -6.09
N GLN A 41 -5.93 -4.94 -7.07
CA GLN A 41 -6.29 -3.53 -7.23
C GLN A 41 -7.80 -3.33 -7.40
N GLU A 42 -8.46 -4.13 -8.24
CA GLU A 42 -9.93 -4.07 -8.42
C GLU A 42 -10.68 -4.36 -7.11
N ARG A 43 -10.17 -5.27 -6.28
CA ARG A 43 -10.81 -5.66 -5.02
C ARG A 43 -10.52 -4.74 -3.86
N ALA A 44 -9.39 -4.05 -3.89
CA ALA A 44 -8.91 -3.22 -2.80
C ALA A 44 -9.99 -2.27 -2.28
N THR A 45 -10.64 -1.54 -3.19
CA THR A 45 -11.66 -0.53 -2.85
C THR A 45 -13.03 -1.10 -2.49
N ARG A 46 -13.29 -2.39 -2.79
CA ARG A 46 -14.59 -3.04 -2.52
C ARG A 46 -14.61 -3.77 -1.19
N ASP A 47 -13.47 -4.36 -0.84
CA ASP A 47 -13.40 -5.35 0.23
C ASP A 47 -12.86 -4.78 1.56
N PHE A 48 -12.31 -3.56 1.57
CA PHE A 48 -11.60 -2.98 2.73
C PHE A 48 -12.45 -2.87 4.00
N SER A 49 -13.77 -2.70 3.88
CA SER A 49 -14.70 -2.58 5.01
C SER A 49 -14.96 -3.92 5.71
N SER A 50 -14.77 -5.03 5.01
CA SER A 50 -14.94 -6.39 5.55
C SER A 50 -13.70 -6.93 6.28
N VAL A 51 -12.59 -6.20 6.22
CA VAL A 51 -11.30 -6.64 6.74
C VAL A 51 -11.22 -6.34 8.23
N ARG A 52 -10.81 -7.35 9.01
CA ARG A 52 -10.51 -7.17 10.43
C ARG A 52 -9.34 -6.22 10.58
N ARG A 53 -9.57 -5.10 11.28
CA ARG A 53 -8.52 -4.14 11.63
C ARG A 53 -7.73 -4.67 12.83
N VAL A 54 -6.42 -4.67 12.71
CA VAL A 54 -5.47 -4.94 13.79
C VAL A 54 -4.87 -3.60 14.20
N PRO A 55 -5.20 -3.07 15.39
CA PRO A 55 -4.68 -1.79 15.83
C PRO A 55 -3.17 -1.87 16.07
N LEU A 56 -2.46 -0.78 15.76
CA LEU A 56 -1.06 -0.63 16.16
C LEU A 56 -1.00 -0.40 17.68
N ALA A 57 0.09 -0.86 18.32
CA ALA A 57 0.33 -0.59 19.73
C ALA A 57 0.48 0.92 20.02
N ARG A 58 0.99 1.68 19.05
CA ARG A 58 1.09 3.13 19.07
C ARG A 58 0.72 3.66 17.68
N PRO A 59 -0.16 4.69 17.56
CA PRO A 59 -0.38 5.39 16.31
C PRO A 59 0.94 5.93 15.73
N MET A 60 1.09 5.82 14.42
CA MET A 60 2.29 6.27 13.70
C MET A 60 1.90 7.44 12.78
N PRO A 61 2.56 8.61 12.85
CA PRO A 61 2.31 9.70 11.91
C PRO A 61 2.45 9.26 10.46
N ARG A 62 1.59 9.78 9.58
CA ARG A 62 1.62 9.42 8.15
C ARG A 62 2.98 9.69 7.51
N GLU A 63 3.63 10.79 7.87
CA GLU A 63 4.95 11.13 7.35
C GLU A 63 6.02 10.09 7.73
N GLU A 64 5.94 9.56 8.96
CA GLU A 64 6.82 8.49 9.44
C GLU A 64 6.59 7.21 8.62
N TYR A 65 5.33 6.81 8.41
CA TYR A 65 5.00 5.68 7.57
C TYR A 65 5.53 5.84 6.13
N HIS A 66 5.34 7.01 5.51
CA HIS A 66 5.85 7.26 4.16
C HIS A 66 7.38 7.31 4.11
N ALA A 67 8.05 7.71 5.18
CA ALA A 67 9.50 7.59 5.27
C ALA A 67 9.94 6.12 5.25
N MET A 68 9.29 5.25 6.03
CA MET A 68 9.54 3.81 5.99
C MET A 68 9.24 3.20 4.62
N GLU A 69 8.17 3.63 3.96
CA GLU A 69 7.78 3.14 2.63
C GLU A 69 8.86 3.45 1.58
N ARG A 70 9.40 4.67 1.59
CA ARG A 70 10.52 5.06 0.70
C ARG A 70 11.80 4.26 0.96
N LEU A 71 12.02 3.83 2.19
CA LEU A 71 13.17 3.01 2.59
C LEU A 71 12.94 1.50 2.37
N GLY A 72 11.72 1.09 1.98
CA GLY A 72 11.37 -0.32 1.81
C GLY A 72 11.16 -1.08 3.13
N GLU A 73 11.03 -0.37 4.25
CA GLU A 73 11.01 -0.93 5.60
C GLU A 73 9.60 -1.28 6.11
N THR A 74 8.56 -0.99 5.32
CA THR A 74 7.15 -1.28 5.70
C THR A 74 6.84 -2.77 5.78
N THR A 75 7.60 -3.63 5.09
CA THR A 75 7.36 -5.08 5.05
C THR A 75 7.35 -5.71 6.45
N HIS A 76 8.25 -5.27 7.34
CA HIS A 76 8.32 -5.77 8.72
C HIS A 76 7.04 -5.49 9.51
N MET A 77 6.33 -4.40 9.20
CA MET A 77 5.05 -4.08 9.84
C MET A 77 3.95 -5.07 9.46
N PHE A 78 4.05 -5.70 8.29
CA PHE A 78 3.05 -6.63 7.78
C PHE A 78 3.35 -8.09 8.07
N GLU A 79 4.57 -8.43 8.53
CA GLU A 79 4.95 -9.80 8.90
C GLU A 79 3.97 -10.49 9.87
N PRO A 80 3.45 -9.82 10.92
CA PRO A 80 2.45 -10.44 11.79
C PRO A 80 1.17 -10.82 11.05
N LEU A 81 0.72 -9.99 10.10
CA LEU A 81 -0.45 -10.25 9.28
C LEU A 81 -0.23 -11.43 8.33
N PHE A 82 0.95 -11.48 7.70
CA PHE A 82 1.34 -12.59 6.83
C PHE A 82 1.42 -13.92 7.59
N ARG A 83 1.94 -13.90 8.82
CA ARG A 83 2.00 -15.08 9.69
C ARG A 83 0.60 -15.56 10.06
N GLU A 84 -0.33 -14.66 10.37
CA GLU A 84 -1.72 -15.00 10.72
C GLU A 84 -2.43 -15.76 9.60
N VAL A 85 -2.19 -15.40 8.33
CA VAL A 85 -2.81 -16.04 7.16
C VAL A 85 -1.97 -17.17 6.57
N GLY A 86 -0.88 -17.57 7.24
CA GLY A 86 0.02 -18.63 6.77
C GLY A 86 0.66 -18.33 5.42
N ALA A 87 1.04 -17.08 5.16
CA ALA A 87 1.68 -16.69 3.90
C ALA A 87 3.08 -17.32 3.74
N GLY A 88 3.45 -17.63 2.50
CA GLY A 88 4.78 -18.11 2.16
C GLY A 88 5.86 -17.01 2.23
N MET A 89 7.12 -17.37 1.95
CA MET A 89 8.28 -16.47 2.09
C MET A 89 8.27 -15.25 1.16
N ALA A 90 7.58 -15.33 0.03
CA ALA A 90 7.49 -14.25 -0.96
C ALA A 90 6.02 -14.04 -1.36
N PRO A 91 5.19 -13.44 -0.49
CA PRO A 91 3.79 -13.23 -0.79
C PRO A 91 3.63 -12.20 -1.92
N LEU A 92 2.69 -12.43 -2.84
CA LEU A 92 2.25 -11.42 -3.79
C LEU A 92 1.14 -10.59 -3.15
N PHE A 93 1.38 -9.30 -2.94
CA PHE A 93 0.41 -8.42 -2.29
C PHE A 93 0.38 -7.00 -2.87
N CYS A 94 -0.73 -6.32 -2.63
CA CYS A 94 -0.85 -4.87 -2.79
C CYS A 94 -1.10 -4.24 -1.42
N VAL A 95 -0.58 -3.02 -1.22
CA VAL A 95 -0.92 -2.20 -0.05
C VAL A 95 -1.91 -1.13 -0.50
N THR A 96 -2.99 -0.94 0.25
CA THR A 96 -4.00 0.09 -0.03
C THR A 96 -4.25 0.92 1.22
N PRO A 97 -3.80 2.18 1.21
CA PRO A 97 -4.14 3.12 2.27
C PRO A 97 -5.63 3.45 2.26
N ILE A 98 -6.22 3.44 3.45
CA ILE A 98 -7.58 3.87 3.75
C ILE A 98 -7.44 5.11 4.62
N VAL A 99 -7.80 6.28 4.10
CA VAL A 99 -7.67 7.56 4.80
C VAL A 99 -9.05 8.04 5.20
N ASP A 100 -9.29 8.13 6.51
CA ASP A 100 -10.57 8.56 7.09
C ASP A 100 -11.77 7.80 6.47
N GLY A 101 -11.58 6.50 6.26
CA GLY A 101 -12.58 5.59 5.68
C GLY A 101 -12.62 5.54 4.16
N VAL A 102 -11.82 6.34 3.46
CA VAL A 102 -11.78 6.39 1.99
C VAL A 102 -10.55 5.64 1.47
N PRO A 103 -10.71 4.60 0.62
CA PRO A 103 -9.58 3.97 -0.04
C PRO A 103 -8.91 4.95 -1.00
N THR A 104 -7.63 5.20 -0.79
CA THR A 104 -6.79 5.96 -1.73
C THR A 104 -5.98 4.97 -2.55
N ILE A 105 -6.13 5.00 -3.87
CA ILE A 105 -5.42 4.09 -4.77
C ILE A 105 -3.94 4.50 -4.78
N HIS A 106 -3.06 3.62 -4.30
CA HIS A 106 -1.63 3.75 -4.49
C HIS A 106 -1.21 2.85 -5.65
N VAL A 107 -0.57 3.47 -6.66
CA VAL A 107 0.08 2.78 -7.77
C VAL A 107 1.21 1.91 -7.20
N SER A 108 1.16 0.60 -7.45
CA SER A 108 2.24 -0.30 -7.07
C SER A 108 3.44 -0.08 -7.99
N ALA A 109 4.53 0.48 -7.48
CA ALA A 109 5.81 0.38 -8.15
C ALA A 109 6.37 -1.05 -7.94
N PRO A 110 6.89 -1.73 -8.97
CA PRO A 110 7.64 -2.96 -8.76
C PRO A 110 8.88 -2.68 -7.91
N LEU A 111 9.23 -3.60 -7.01
CA LEU A 111 10.50 -3.63 -6.28
C LEU A 111 11.65 -3.93 -7.27
N GLY A 112 11.97 -2.95 -8.10
CA GLY A 112 13.16 -2.85 -8.93
C GLY A 112 13.80 -1.48 -8.75
N PRO A 113 14.99 -1.22 -9.30
CA PRO A 113 15.57 0.12 -9.24
C PRO A 113 14.56 1.13 -9.80
N LEU A 114 14.28 2.17 -9.02
CA LEU A 114 13.41 3.28 -9.41
C LEU A 114 13.89 3.85 -10.75
N ASN A 115 13.21 3.49 -11.83
CA ASN A 115 13.42 4.11 -13.12
C ASN A 115 12.56 5.38 -13.18
N MET A 116 13.21 6.51 -12.89
CA MET A 116 12.60 7.85 -12.85
C MET A 116 12.05 8.30 -14.21
N SER A 117 12.31 7.56 -15.30
CA SER A 117 11.85 7.89 -16.65
C SER A 117 10.38 7.52 -16.93
N GLU A 118 9.70 6.80 -16.03
CA GLU A 118 8.32 6.32 -16.24
C GLU A 118 7.27 6.97 -15.32
N LEU A 119 7.65 8.02 -14.56
CA LEU A 119 6.69 8.76 -13.74
C LEU A 119 5.82 9.68 -14.63
N PRO A 120 4.50 9.80 -14.37
CA PRO A 120 3.66 10.80 -15.02
C PRO A 120 4.22 12.20 -14.78
N GLU A 121 4.25 13.05 -15.81
CA GLU A 121 4.63 14.46 -15.67
C GLU A 121 3.74 15.11 -14.59
N GLY A 122 4.37 15.60 -13.51
CA GLY A 122 3.69 16.26 -12.39
C GLY A 122 4.01 15.72 -10.99
N VAL A 123 4.74 14.60 -10.84
CA VAL A 123 5.13 14.07 -9.51
C VAL A 123 6.44 14.70 -8.99
N GLY A 124 7.12 15.51 -9.79
CA GLY A 124 8.33 16.25 -9.40
C GLY A 124 8.08 17.73 -9.16
N GLY A 125 7.35 18.07 -8.09
CA GLY A 125 7.06 19.46 -7.72
C GLY A 125 7.88 19.95 -6.53
N ALA A 126 8.99 20.63 -6.83
CA ALA A 126 9.67 21.67 -6.03
C ALA A 126 10.39 21.30 -4.72
N TRP A 127 11.73 21.25 -4.82
CA TRP A 127 12.61 21.79 -3.77
C TRP A 127 13.64 22.71 -4.41
N GLU A 128 13.28 23.98 -4.60
CA GLU A 128 14.27 25.05 -4.79
C GLU A 128 13.88 26.25 -3.92
N ASN A 129 14.68 26.47 -2.87
CA ASN A 129 14.89 27.74 -2.20
C ASN A 129 13.64 28.51 -1.68
N GLY A 130 12.90 27.91 -0.74
CA GLY A 130 12.35 28.64 0.41
C GLY A 130 11.48 29.88 0.18
N ARG A 131 10.71 29.99 -0.90
CA ARG A 131 9.74 31.08 -1.07
C ARG A 131 8.47 30.62 -1.79
N LEU A 132 7.31 30.86 -1.19
CA LEU A 132 6.00 30.65 -1.81
C LEU A 132 5.80 31.67 -2.94
N PRO A 133 5.39 31.26 -4.17
CA PRO A 133 4.83 32.19 -5.12
C PRO A 133 3.35 32.43 -4.81
N VAL A 134 3.04 33.69 -4.50
CA VAL A 134 1.71 34.28 -4.58
C VAL A 134 1.17 34.15 -6.01
N GLN A 135 -0.03 33.60 -6.17
CA GLN A 135 -0.73 33.57 -7.44
C GLN A 135 -1.41 34.93 -7.70
N VAL A 136 -1.10 35.53 -8.86
CA VAL A 136 -1.92 36.57 -9.49
C VAL A 136 -2.48 35.94 -10.77
N HIS A 137 -3.75 36.22 -11.04
CA HIS A 137 -4.63 35.55 -12.03
C HIS A 137 -4.05 35.39 -13.43
#